data_AF-A0A6M2RA68-F1
#
_entry.id   AF-A0A6M2RA68-F1
#
_cell.length_a   1.000
_cell.length_b   1.000
_cell.length_c   1.000
_cell.angle_alpha   90.00
_cell.angle_beta   90.00
_cell.angle_gamma   90.00
#
_symmetry.space_group_name_H-M   'P 1'
#
loop_
_entity.id
_entity.type
_entity.pdbx_description
1 polymer ?
#
loop_
_entity_poly.entity_id
_entity_poly.type
_entity_poly.pdbx_seq_one_letter_code
_entity_poly.pdbx_strand_id
1 'polypeptide(L)'
;VTNMKNTVGGFKRFLGRKFSDPHVQRELSSIPARVEQRADGNIGIKVNYLGQDQHFSPEQLTAMLFTKLKDTSTTALQAQVNDCVIACPVYFTNAERMALLDAAQIAGLNVLRLMNETTATALSYGFYKQDLPEDKPRNVVFVDCGHSSLQVSICAFTKGKLKMLANAWDQIGGRDFDAVLAEHFSKEFNDRFKINAKTNARSYLRLLTEVEKLKKQMSANSTKLPLNIECFM
;
A
#
# COMPACT_ATOMS: atom_id res chain seq x y z
N VAL A 1 8.26 17.51 -4.85
CA VAL A 1 8.02 17.20 -3.42
C VAL A 1 8.86 18.10 -2.53
N THR A 2 8.23 18.96 -1.74
CA THR A 2 8.91 19.94 -0.88
C THR A 2 9.19 19.41 0.53
N ASN A 3 8.34 18.54 1.08
CA ASN A 3 8.41 18.04 2.47
C ASN A 3 8.83 16.56 2.60
N MET A 4 9.69 16.08 1.71
CA MET A 4 9.99 14.64 1.55
C MET A 4 10.43 13.93 2.84
N LYS A 5 11.24 14.58 3.68
CA LYS A 5 11.75 13.97 4.93
C LYS A 5 10.66 13.75 5.98
N ASN A 6 9.54 14.45 5.87
CA ASN A 6 8.41 14.37 6.81
C ASN A 6 7.13 13.83 6.14
N THR A 7 7.22 13.38 4.88
CA THR A 7 6.13 12.69 4.18
C THR A 7 6.39 11.20 4.26
N VAL A 8 5.56 10.49 5.02
CA VAL A 8 5.71 9.05 5.23
C VAL A 8 4.75 8.29 4.31
N GLY A 9 5.31 7.49 3.40
CA GLY A 9 4.58 6.51 2.58
C GLY A 9 5.02 5.09 2.91
N GLY A 10 4.30 4.09 2.40
CA GLY A 10 4.68 2.67 2.54
C GLY A 10 4.58 2.07 3.95
N PHE A 11 4.15 2.85 4.95
CA PHE A 11 4.16 2.45 6.36
C PHE A 11 3.25 1.24 6.70
N LYS A 12 2.26 0.90 5.85
CA LYS A 12 1.46 -0.35 6.00
C LYS A 12 2.34 -1.59 6.11
N ARG A 13 3.53 -1.60 5.49
CA ARG A 13 4.46 -2.73 5.46
C ARG A 13 5.27 -2.89 6.77
N PHE A 14 5.15 -1.96 7.70
CA PHE A 14 5.81 -1.99 9.00
C PHE A 14 4.90 -2.38 10.16
N LEU A 15 3.57 -2.42 9.94
CA LEU A 15 2.59 -2.72 10.99
C LEU A 15 2.90 -4.03 11.70
N GLY A 16 2.88 -4.04 13.03
CA GLY A 16 3.07 -5.25 13.83
C GLY A 16 4.43 -5.94 13.68
N ARG A 17 5.40 -5.32 13.00
CA ARG A 17 6.76 -5.87 12.78
C ARG A 17 7.79 -5.21 13.69
N LYS A 18 8.82 -5.98 14.02
CA LYS A 18 10.01 -5.48 14.73
C LYS A 18 10.99 -4.87 13.74
N PHE A 19 11.77 -3.89 14.19
CA PHE A 19 12.76 -3.23 13.33
C PHE A 19 13.75 -4.24 12.73
N SER A 20 14.14 -5.26 13.50
CA SER A 20 15.09 -6.30 13.08
C SER A 20 14.54 -7.32 12.07
N ASP A 21 13.24 -7.27 11.73
CA ASP A 21 12.64 -8.18 10.76
C ASP A 21 13.32 -8.02 9.37
N PRO A 22 13.81 -9.10 8.73
CA PRO A 22 14.41 -9.03 7.40
C PRO A 22 13.51 -8.39 6.34
N HIS A 23 12.19 -8.54 6.46
CA HIS A 23 11.23 -7.84 5.60
C HIS A 23 11.37 -6.33 5.79
N VAL A 24 11.32 -5.85 7.04
CA VAL A 24 11.46 -4.43 7.37
C VAL A 24 12.78 -3.87 6.82
N GLN A 25 13.89 -4.59 7.02
CA GLN A 25 15.21 -4.17 6.52
C GLN A 25 15.24 -4.00 5.00
N ARG A 26 14.58 -4.88 4.23
CA ARG A 26 14.45 -4.70 2.77
C ARG A 26 13.62 -3.46 2.43
N GLU A 27 12.53 -3.25 3.14
CA GLU A 27 11.61 -2.13 2.91
C GLU A 27 12.23 -0.77 3.21
N LEU A 28 13.20 -0.66 4.14
CA LEU A 28 13.88 0.60 4.48
C LEU A 28 14.50 1.30 3.26
N SER A 29 14.93 0.54 2.24
CA SER A 29 15.51 1.11 1.02
C SER A 29 14.47 1.80 0.11
N SER A 30 13.19 1.52 0.32
CA SER A 30 12.08 1.99 -0.54
C SER A 30 11.36 3.22 0.01
N ILE A 31 11.70 3.68 1.22
CA ILE A 31 11.00 4.78 1.90
C ILE A 31 11.95 5.95 2.15
N PRO A 32 11.57 7.20 1.81
CA PRO A 32 12.42 8.37 2.07
C PRO A 32 12.49 8.82 3.54
N ALA A 33 11.47 8.46 4.33
CA ALA A 33 11.38 8.86 5.74
C ALA A 33 12.38 8.09 6.60
N ARG A 34 12.84 8.74 7.67
CA ARG A 34 13.84 8.17 8.57
C ARG A 34 13.17 7.20 9.54
N VAL A 35 13.50 5.91 9.42
CA VAL A 35 12.99 4.84 10.29
C VAL A 35 14.10 4.39 11.22
N GLU A 36 13.79 4.29 12.51
CA GLU A 36 14.75 3.96 13.57
C GLU A 36 14.21 2.84 14.47
N GLN A 37 15.12 2.07 15.04
CA GLN A 37 14.80 1.13 16.10
C GLN A 37 14.54 1.88 17.41
N ARG A 38 13.43 1.58 18.07
CA ARG A 38 13.11 2.07 19.42
C ARG A 38 13.73 1.14 20.48
N ALA A 39 13.80 1.61 21.72
CA ALA A 39 14.43 0.86 22.82
C ALA A 39 13.77 -0.51 23.10
N ASP A 40 12.48 -0.66 22.78
CA ASP A 40 11.69 -1.89 22.88
C ASP A 40 11.79 -2.79 21.62
N GLY A 41 12.68 -2.44 20.69
CA GLY A 41 12.87 -3.11 19.41
C GLY A 41 11.78 -2.83 18.37
N ASN A 42 10.78 -2.01 18.70
CA ASN A 42 9.75 -1.60 17.75
C ASN A 42 10.28 -0.55 16.75
N ILE A 43 9.47 -0.30 15.73
CA ILE A 43 9.77 0.66 14.66
C ILE A 43 9.31 2.05 15.09
N GLY A 44 10.19 3.04 14.94
CA GLY A 44 9.86 4.46 15.10
C GLY A 44 10.18 5.24 13.85
N ILE A 45 9.18 5.92 13.29
CA ILE A 45 9.33 6.75 12.10
C ILE A 45 9.51 8.19 12.56
N LYS A 46 10.71 8.73 12.33
CA LYS A 46 11.13 10.05 12.77
C LYS A 46 10.72 11.11 11.75
N VAL A 47 9.97 12.11 12.20
CA VAL A 47 9.56 13.28 11.41
C VAL A 47 9.75 14.56 12.22
N ASN A 48 10.01 15.68 11.55
CA ASN A 48 9.94 17.00 12.16
C ASN A 48 8.49 17.50 12.13
N TYR A 49 7.89 17.67 13.30
CA TYR A 49 6.53 18.14 13.48
C TYR A 49 6.49 19.24 14.53
N LEU A 50 5.89 20.38 14.19
CA LEU A 50 5.86 21.59 15.03
C LEU A 50 7.25 22.04 15.50
N GLY A 51 8.25 21.93 14.62
CA GLY A 51 9.63 22.31 14.90
C GLY A 51 10.40 21.32 15.78
N GLN A 52 9.78 20.20 16.17
CA GLN A 52 10.40 19.19 17.04
C GLN A 52 10.51 17.85 16.33
N ASP A 53 11.57 17.10 16.66
CA ASP A 53 11.69 15.71 16.24
C ASP A 53 10.67 14.86 17.01
N GLN A 54 9.80 14.20 16.27
CA GLN A 54 8.78 13.29 16.79
C GLN A 54 8.98 11.90 16.20
N HIS A 55 8.65 10.87 16.98
CA HIS A 55 8.68 9.48 16.54
C HIS A 55 7.28 8.89 16.61
N PHE A 56 6.80 8.39 15.48
CA PHE A 56 5.51 7.71 15.39
C PHE A 56 5.70 6.24 15.09
N SER A 57 4.91 5.38 15.73
CA SER A 57 4.82 3.98 15.34
C SER A 57 4.05 3.82 14.02
N PRO A 58 4.22 2.69 13.30
CA PRO A 58 3.38 2.38 12.15
C PRO A 58 1.87 2.45 12.47
N GLU A 59 1.46 1.97 13.64
CA GLU A 59 0.08 1.98 14.12
C GLU A 59 -0.44 3.41 14.32
N GLN A 60 0.37 4.31 14.90
CA GLN A 60 0.00 5.72 15.05
C GLN A 60 -0.16 6.41 13.70
N LEU A 61 0.71 6.13 12.72
CA LEU A 61 0.56 6.69 11.36
C LEU A 61 -0.66 6.14 10.64
N THR A 62 -0.94 4.85 10.79
CA THR A 62 -2.17 4.23 10.28
C THR A 62 -3.41 4.82 10.95
N ALA A 63 -3.36 5.10 12.24
CA ALA A 63 -4.44 5.77 12.96
C ALA A 63 -4.69 7.19 12.43
N MET A 64 -3.63 7.97 12.17
CA MET A 64 -3.77 9.29 11.54
C MET A 64 -4.46 9.22 10.17
N LEU A 65 -4.12 8.21 9.36
CA LEU A 65 -4.81 7.96 8.09
C LEU A 65 -6.28 7.60 8.32
N PHE A 66 -6.57 6.72 9.27
CA PHE A 66 -7.94 6.34 9.61
C PHE A 66 -8.77 7.51 10.14
N THR A 67 -8.22 8.36 10.99
CA THR A 67 -8.87 9.59 11.44
C THR A 67 -9.22 10.47 10.24
N LYS A 68 -8.29 10.66 9.30
CA LYS A 68 -8.57 11.46 8.10
C LYS A 68 -9.68 10.85 7.24
N LEU A 69 -9.67 9.52 7.05
CA LEU A 69 -10.70 8.82 6.30
C LEU A 69 -12.06 8.89 6.99
N LYS A 70 -12.10 8.75 8.32
CA LYS A 70 -13.31 8.93 9.15
C LYS A 70 -13.88 10.33 9.00
N ASP A 71 -13.05 11.37 9.03
CA ASP A 71 -13.48 12.76 8.84
C ASP A 71 -14.05 12.98 7.43
N THR A 72 -13.38 12.45 6.40
CA THR A 72 -13.84 12.50 5.02
C THR A 72 -15.20 11.81 4.87
N SER A 73 -15.38 10.61 5.42
CA SER A 73 -16.65 9.88 5.38
C SER A 73 -17.75 10.58 6.18
N THR A 74 -17.43 11.12 7.36
CA THR A 74 -18.38 11.87 8.20
C THR A 74 -18.89 13.12 7.46
N THR A 75 -18.00 13.81 6.76
CA THR A 75 -18.34 14.98 5.94
C THR A 75 -19.23 14.59 4.77
N ALA A 76 -18.87 13.54 4.04
CA ALA A 76 -19.61 13.08 2.86
C ALA A 76 -21.01 12.54 3.20
N LEU A 77 -21.14 11.83 4.32
CA LEU A 77 -22.41 11.25 4.79
C LEU A 77 -23.25 12.23 5.63
N GLN A 78 -22.67 13.34 6.07
CA GLN A 78 -23.27 14.27 7.04
C GLN A 78 -23.74 13.57 8.32
N ALA A 79 -23.03 12.50 8.71
CA ALA A 79 -23.38 11.64 9.84
C ALA A 79 -22.11 11.11 10.50
N GLN A 80 -22.17 10.90 11.82
CA GLN A 80 -21.04 10.38 12.58
C GLN A 80 -20.70 8.94 12.15
N VAL A 81 -19.44 8.68 11.83
CA VAL A 81 -18.94 7.34 11.47
C VAL A 81 -18.22 6.74 12.67
N ASN A 82 -18.85 5.75 13.31
CA ASN A 82 -18.29 5.07 14.47
C ASN A 82 -17.79 3.66 14.14
N ASP A 83 -18.54 2.95 13.30
CA ASP A 83 -18.27 1.55 12.97
C ASP A 83 -17.61 1.42 11.60
N CYS A 84 -16.71 0.46 11.46
CA CYS A 84 -16.12 0.14 10.17
C CYS A 84 -15.83 -1.36 10.00
N VAL A 85 -15.62 -1.75 8.75
CA VAL A 85 -15.03 -3.02 8.37
C VAL A 85 -13.73 -2.70 7.65
N ILE A 86 -12.64 -3.32 8.08
CA ILE A 86 -11.31 -3.10 7.49
C ILE A 86 -10.94 -4.32 6.66
N ALA A 87 -10.55 -4.10 5.41
CA ALA A 87 -9.95 -5.12 4.57
C ALA A 87 -8.43 -5.13 4.75
N CYS A 88 -7.83 -6.31 4.86
CA CYS A 88 -6.39 -6.50 4.97
C CYS A 88 -5.90 -7.61 4.03
N PRO A 89 -4.60 -7.62 3.66
CA PRO A 89 -4.05 -8.66 2.80
C PRO A 89 -4.21 -10.04 3.44
N VAL A 90 -4.45 -11.06 2.61
CA VAL A 90 -4.67 -12.44 3.09
C VAL A 90 -3.49 -12.98 3.89
N TYR A 91 -2.27 -12.52 3.56
CA TYR A 91 -1.01 -12.94 4.15
C TYR A 91 -0.63 -12.19 5.44
N PHE A 92 -1.45 -11.23 5.89
CA PHE A 92 -1.19 -10.57 7.17
C PHE A 92 -1.21 -11.58 8.32
N THR A 93 -0.13 -11.58 9.10
CA THR A 93 0.05 -12.34 10.33
C THR A 93 -0.88 -11.84 11.43
N ASN A 94 -1.00 -12.61 12.52
CA ASN A 94 -1.78 -12.17 13.68
C ASN A 94 -1.26 -10.83 14.25
N ALA A 95 0.05 -10.62 14.30
CA ALA A 95 0.64 -9.38 14.80
C ALA A 95 0.27 -8.16 13.92
N GLU A 96 0.34 -8.30 12.60
CA GLU A 96 -0.07 -7.25 11.65
C GLU A 96 -1.58 -6.95 11.74
N ARG A 97 -2.40 -7.96 11.96
CA ARG A 97 -3.85 -7.80 12.15
C ARG A 97 -4.19 -7.08 13.45
N MET A 98 -3.52 -7.44 14.54
CA MET A 98 -3.68 -6.74 15.83
C MET A 98 -3.23 -5.29 15.71
N ALA A 99 -2.10 -5.01 15.06
CA ALA A 99 -1.62 -3.66 14.81
C ALA A 99 -2.63 -2.80 14.02
N LEU A 100 -3.35 -3.38 13.05
CA LEU A 100 -4.44 -2.69 12.35
C LEU A 100 -5.63 -2.36 13.28
N LEU A 101 -5.99 -3.27 14.17
CA LEU A 101 -7.06 -3.06 15.15
C LEU A 101 -6.66 -1.99 16.17
N ASP A 102 -5.41 -2.01 16.65
CA ASP A 102 -4.87 -0.99 17.55
C ASP A 102 -4.89 0.39 16.87
N ALA A 103 -4.49 0.49 15.60
CA ALA A 103 -4.59 1.72 14.83
C ALA A 103 -6.03 2.23 14.69
N ALA A 104 -7.00 1.32 14.46
CA ALA A 104 -8.41 1.67 14.40
C ALA A 104 -8.95 2.16 15.76
N GLN A 105 -8.53 1.52 16.86
CA GLN A 105 -8.87 1.94 18.21
C GLN A 105 -8.32 3.33 18.53
N ILE A 106 -7.07 3.64 18.17
CA ILE A 106 -6.48 4.98 18.32
C ILE A 106 -7.30 6.03 17.53
N ALA A 107 -7.79 5.68 16.34
CA ALA A 107 -8.64 6.55 15.53
C ALA A 107 -10.10 6.66 16.03
N GLY A 108 -10.47 5.93 17.09
CA GLY A 108 -11.84 5.90 17.62
C GLY A 108 -12.83 5.26 16.64
N LEU A 109 -12.42 4.20 15.95
CA LEU A 109 -13.27 3.38 15.09
C LEU A 109 -13.51 2.01 15.74
N ASN A 110 -14.77 1.61 15.81
CA ASN A 110 -15.16 0.27 16.21
C ASN A 110 -15.12 -0.67 14.99
N VAL A 111 -14.18 -1.63 15.01
CA VAL A 111 -14.00 -2.57 13.89
C VAL A 111 -14.94 -3.76 14.06
N LEU A 112 -16.06 -3.74 13.33
CA LEU A 112 -17.04 -4.83 13.35
C LEU A 112 -16.47 -6.14 12.80
N ARG A 113 -15.58 -6.02 11.82
CA ARG A 113 -14.89 -7.16 11.21
C ARG A 113 -13.60 -6.72 10.55
N LEU A 114 -12.55 -7.51 10.77
CA LEU A 114 -11.37 -7.50 9.93
C LEU A 114 -11.54 -8.60 8.87
N MET A 115 -11.51 -8.25 7.59
CA MET A 115 -11.73 -9.18 6.49
C MET A 115 -10.55 -9.23 5.54
N ASN A 116 -10.39 -10.32 4.81
CA ASN A 116 -9.38 -10.38 3.76
C ASN A 116 -9.85 -9.58 2.54
N GLU A 117 -8.95 -8.80 1.94
CA GLU A 117 -9.19 -8.00 0.72
C GLU A 117 -9.81 -8.87 -0.39
N THR A 118 -9.21 -10.04 -0.67
CA THR A 118 -9.71 -10.96 -1.69
C THR A 118 -11.09 -11.55 -1.37
N THR A 119 -11.41 -11.76 -0.09
CA THR A 119 -12.75 -12.19 0.33
C THR A 119 -13.78 -11.06 0.18
N ALA A 120 -13.40 -9.81 0.44
CA ALA A 120 -14.25 -8.64 0.19
C ALA A 120 -14.58 -8.51 -1.31
N THR A 121 -13.59 -8.70 -2.17
CA THR A 121 -13.76 -8.74 -3.63
C THR A 121 -14.70 -9.87 -4.06
N ALA A 122 -14.50 -11.08 -3.51
CA ALA A 122 -15.37 -12.22 -3.78
C ALA A 122 -16.82 -11.97 -3.32
N LEU A 123 -17.01 -11.37 -2.13
CA LEU A 123 -18.33 -10.99 -1.63
C LEU A 123 -19.03 -9.99 -2.55
N SER A 124 -18.32 -8.94 -2.99
CA SER A 124 -18.84 -7.96 -3.93
C SER A 124 -19.29 -8.62 -5.24
N TYR A 125 -18.44 -9.48 -5.82
CA TYR A 125 -18.83 -10.26 -6.99
C TYR A 125 -20.08 -11.10 -6.74
N GLY A 126 -20.10 -11.87 -5.65
CA GLY A 126 -21.22 -12.76 -5.33
C GLY A 126 -22.55 -12.03 -5.10
N PHE A 127 -22.50 -10.80 -4.57
CA PHE A 127 -23.68 -9.99 -4.31
C PHE A 127 -24.30 -9.42 -5.58
N TYR A 128 -23.48 -8.89 -6.49
CA TYR A 128 -23.97 -8.24 -7.71
C TYR A 128 -24.21 -9.20 -8.87
N LYS A 129 -23.68 -10.43 -8.82
CA LYS A 129 -23.83 -11.41 -9.90
C LYS A 129 -25.18 -12.12 -9.80
N GLN A 130 -26.08 -11.84 -10.74
CA GLN A 130 -27.46 -12.33 -10.73
C GLN A 130 -27.61 -13.76 -11.26
N ASP A 131 -26.67 -14.24 -12.07
CA ASP A 131 -26.74 -15.52 -12.79
C ASP A 131 -25.95 -16.64 -12.10
N LEU A 132 -25.83 -16.60 -10.76
CA LEU A 132 -25.11 -17.62 -10.01
C LEU A 132 -25.92 -18.94 -9.96
N PRO A 133 -25.27 -20.09 -10.20
CA PRO A 133 -25.95 -21.39 -10.24
C PRO A 133 -26.42 -21.83 -8.85
N GLU A 134 -27.51 -22.61 -8.79
CA GLU A 134 -28.03 -23.18 -7.54
C GLU A 134 -27.28 -24.46 -7.14
N ASP A 135 -27.08 -25.39 -8.08
CA ASP A 135 -26.54 -26.72 -7.78
C ASP A 135 -25.02 -26.83 -7.93
N LYS A 136 -24.50 -26.53 -9.13
CA LYS A 136 -23.08 -26.71 -9.46
C LYS A 136 -22.32 -25.41 -9.22
N PRO A 137 -21.35 -25.35 -8.29
CA PRO A 137 -20.64 -24.12 -8.00
C PRO A 137 -19.88 -23.59 -9.23
N ARG A 138 -19.98 -22.28 -9.45
CA ARG A 138 -19.15 -21.54 -10.41
C ARG A 138 -17.84 -21.18 -9.72
N ASN A 139 -16.73 -21.73 -10.21
CA ASN A 139 -15.41 -21.36 -9.73
C ASN A 139 -14.94 -20.08 -10.45
N VAL A 140 -14.53 -19.08 -9.68
CA VAL A 140 -14.03 -17.80 -10.17
C VAL A 140 -12.67 -17.53 -9.54
N VAL A 141 -11.73 -17.07 -10.37
CA VAL A 141 -10.40 -16.65 -9.94
C VAL A 141 -10.37 -15.13 -9.89
N PHE A 142 -9.97 -14.58 -8.75
CA PHE A 142 -9.69 -13.16 -8.57
C PHE A 142 -8.18 -12.96 -8.52
N VAL A 143 -7.67 -12.03 -9.34
CA VAL A 143 -6.27 -11.61 -9.34
C VAL A 143 -6.24 -10.13 -9.00
N ASP A 144 -5.65 -9.80 -7.86
CA ASP A 144 -5.47 -8.45 -7.37
C ASP A 144 -3.98 -8.11 -7.39
N CYS A 145 -3.57 -7.28 -8.36
CA CYS A 145 -2.22 -6.76 -8.48
C CYS A 145 -2.22 -5.26 -8.13
N GLY A 146 -1.91 -4.97 -6.87
CA GLY A 146 -1.93 -3.61 -6.35
C GLY A 146 -0.57 -2.91 -6.48
N HIS A 147 -0.37 -1.90 -5.63
CA HIS A 147 0.88 -1.14 -5.59
C HIS A 147 2.07 -1.98 -5.12
N SER A 148 1.88 -2.94 -4.20
CA SER A 148 2.99 -3.63 -3.53
C SER A 148 2.75 -5.11 -3.23
N SER A 149 1.67 -5.67 -3.77
CA SER A 149 1.34 -7.08 -3.61
C SER A 149 0.47 -7.58 -4.74
N LEU A 150 0.68 -8.85 -5.08
CA LEU A 150 -0.12 -9.66 -5.96
C LEU A 150 -0.83 -10.71 -5.11
N GLN A 151 -2.16 -10.76 -5.15
CA GLN A 151 -2.96 -11.74 -4.45
C GLN A 151 -3.86 -12.46 -5.45
N VAL A 152 -3.85 -13.78 -5.41
CA VAL A 152 -4.73 -14.63 -6.22
C VAL A 152 -5.63 -15.41 -5.28
N SER A 153 -6.92 -15.45 -5.57
CA SER A 153 -7.86 -16.28 -4.82
C SER A 153 -8.83 -17.00 -5.74
N ILE A 154 -9.18 -18.23 -5.38
CA ILE A 154 -10.17 -19.03 -6.07
C ILE A 154 -11.38 -19.16 -5.17
N CYS A 155 -12.56 -18.86 -5.69
CA CYS A 155 -13.81 -18.91 -4.96
C CYS A 155 -14.86 -19.72 -5.73
N ALA A 156 -15.55 -20.62 -5.03
CA ALA A 156 -16.74 -21.31 -5.52
C ALA A 156 -17.99 -20.52 -5.14
N PHE A 157 -18.81 -20.18 -6.12
CA PHE A 157 -20.09 -19.48 -5.92
C PHE A 157 -21.27 -20.38 -6.23
N THR A 158 -22.27 -20.34 -5.36
CA THR A 158 -23.65 -20.79 -5.61
C THR A 158 -24.59 -19.66 -5.23
N LYS A 159 -25.87 -19.72 -5.62
CA LYS A 159 -26.84 -18.67 -5.30
C LYS A 159 -26.88 -18.40 -3.79
N GLY A 160 -26.51 -17.19 -3.40
CA GLY A 160 -26.48 -16.73 -2.00
C GLY A 160 -25.33 -17.27 -1.14
N LYS A 161 -24.38 -18.03 -1.69
CA LYS A 161 -23.26 -18.61 -0.92
C LYS A 161 -21.95 -18.53 -1.70
N LEU A 162 -20.86 -18.31 -0.98
CA LEU A 162 -19.52 -18.40 -1.52
C LEU A 162 -18.61 -19.21 -0.59
N LYS A 163 -17.62 -19.86 -1.18
CA LYS A 163 -16.57 -20.58 -0.46
C LYS A 163 -15.21 -20.26 -1.07
N MET A 164 -14.32 -19.68 -0.29
CA MET A 164 -12.92 -19.55 -0.67
C MET A 164 -12.31 -20.95 -0.75
N LEU A 165 -11.73 -21.30 -1.90
CA LEU A 165 -11.12 -22.61 -2.15
C LEU A 165 -9.61 -22.58 -1.92
N ALA A 166 -8.95 -21.54 -2.45
CA ALA A 166 -7.50 -21.38 -2.37
C ALA A 166 -7.12 -19.90 -2.42
N ASN A 167 -5.95 -19.59 -1.88
CA ASN A 167 -5.31 -18.29 -2.00
C ASN A 167 -3.80 -18.48 -2.19
N ALA A 168 -3.19 -17.56 -2.93
CA ALA A 168 -1.75 -17.44 -3.11
C ALA A 168 -1.41 -15.96 -3.20
N TRP A 169 -0.18 -15.59 -2.88
CA TRP A 169 0.25 -14.20 -2.85
C TRP A 169 1.74 -14.06 -3.06
N ASP A 170 2.14 -12.87 -3.50
CA ASP A 170 3.51 -12.42 -3.55
C ASP A 170 3.57 -10.91 -3.23
N GLN A 171 4.70 -10.42 -2.75
CA GLN A 171 4.91 -9.02 -2.36
C GLN A 171 5.52 -8.18 -3.48
N ILE A 172 5.04 -8.43 -4.70
CA ILE A 172 5.37 -7.69 -5.93
C ILE A 172 4.15 -6.87 -6.37
N GLY A 173 4.37 -5.67 -6.89
CA GLY A 173 3.29 -4.85 -7.44
C GLY A 173 3.79 -3.68 -8.25
N GLY A 174 2.91 -2.71 -8.49
CA GLY A 174 3.17 -1.53 -9.31
C GLY A 174 4.47 -0.78 -8.97
N ARG A 175 4.85 -0.72 -7.69
CA ARG A 175 6.07 -0.04 -7.23
C ARG A 175 7.36 -0.70 -7.73
N ASP A 176 7.33 -2.02 -7.93
CA ASP A 176 8.51 -2.77 -8.35
C ASP A 176 8.78 -2.53 -9.84
N PHE A 177 7.71 -2.38 -10.64
CA PHE A 177 7.82 -1.88 -12.01
C PHE A 177 8.37 -0.45 -12.03
N ASP A 178 7.89 0.43 -11.14
CA ASP A 178 8.40 1.81 -11.05
C ASP A 178 9.89 1.83 -10.70
N ALA A 179 10.33 0.99 -9.76
CA ALA A 179 11.72 0.85 -9.38
C ALA A 179 12.61 0.35 -10.54
N VAL A 180 12.15 -0.65 -11.30
CA VAL A 180 12.87 -1.16 -12.48
C VAL A 180 13.01 -0.09 -13.56
N LEU A 181 11.94 0.66 -13.84
CA LEU A 181 12.00 1.78 -14.80
C LEU A 181 12.91 2.90 -14.30
N ALA A 182 12.83 3.27 -13.02
CA ALA A 182 13.70 4.27 -12.43
C ALA A 182 15.17 3.83 -12.46
N GLU A 183 15.48 2.55 -12.29
CA GLU A 183 16.84 2.01 -12.43
C GLU A 183 17.36 2.17 -13.86
N HIS A 184 16.53 1.77 -14.83
CA HIS A 184 16.85 1.90 -16.25
C HIS A 184 17.19 3.35 -16.62
N PHE A 185 16.32 4.30 -16.29
CA PHE A 185 16.55 5.71 -16.58
C PHE A 185 17.67 6.33 -15.75
N SER A 186 17.90 5.88 -14.52
CA SER A 186 19.06 6.33 -13.72
C SER A 186 20.37 5.96 -14.40
N LYS A 187 20.46 4.75 -14.98
CA LYS A 187 21.63 4.32 -15.76
C LYS A 187 21.76 5.15 -17.04
N GLU A 188 20.67 5.33 -17.78
CA GLU A 188 20.69 6.11 -19.03
C GLU A 188 21.10 7.57 -18.78
N PHE A 189 20.60 8.21 -17.73
CA PHE A 189 20.96 9.58 -17.35
C PHE A 189 22.42 9.70 -16.94
N ASN A 190 22.96 8.69 -16.25
CA ASN A 190 24.37 8.65 -15.91
C ASN A 190 25.23 8.48 -17.16
N ASP A 191 24.84 7.63 -18.09
CA ASP A 191 25.61 7.37 -19.30
C ASP A 191 25.63 8.61 -20.22
N ARG A 192 24.46 9.20 -20.48
CA ARG A 192 24.26 10.32 -21.41
C ARG A 192 24.61 11.70 -20.82
N PHE A 193 24.23 11.95 -19.57
CA PHE A 193 24.32 13.28 -18.94
C PHE A 193 25.28 13.34 -17.75
N LYS A 194 25.88 12.21 -17.34
CA LYS A 194 26.71 12.10 -16.13
C LYS A 194 25.96 12.49 -14.85
N ILE A 195 24.63 12.31 -14.85
CA ILE A 195 23.74 12.60 -13.73
C ILE A 195 23.31 11.29 -13.09
N ASN A 196 23.62 11.12 -11.81
CA ASN A 196 23.14 10.00 -11.01
C ASN A 196 21.97 10.44 -10.12
N ALA A 197 20.75 10.07 -10.49
CA ALA A 197 19.54 10.41 -9.74
C ALA A 197 19.55 9.93 -8.29
N LYS A 198 20.25 8.82 -7.99
CA LYS A 198 20.26 8.18 -6.68
C LYS A 198 21.03 8.96 -5.61
N THR A 199 21.92 9.87 -6.01
CA THR A 199 22.71 10.67 -5.05
C THR A 199 21.87 11.77 -4.40
N ASN A 200 20.74 12.15 -5.03
CA ASN A 200 19.82 13.14 -4.52
C ASN A 200 18.42 12.53 -4.36
N ALA A 201 18.01 12.29 -3.12
CA ALA A 201 16.71 11.68 -2.82
C ALA A 201 15.51 12.45 -3.39
N ARG A 202 15.59 13.79 -3.52
CA ARG A 202 14.53 14.59 -4.16
C ARG A 202 14.46 14.31 -5.66
N SER A 203 15.60 14.23 -6.34
CA SER A 203 15.67 13.91 -7.78
C SER A 203 15.20 12.49 -8.03
N TYR A 204 15.63 11.52 -7.22
CA TYR A 204 15.15 10.14 -7.32
C TYR A 204 13.63 10.03 -7.12
N LEU A 205 13.06 10.75 -6.16
CA LEU A 205 11.60 10.76 -5.97
C LEU A 205 10.84 11.40 -7.14
N ARG A 206 11.40 12.46 -7.75
CA ARG A 206 10.85 13.03 -9.00
C ARG A 206 10.89 12.00 -10.13
N LEU A 207 12.01 11.28 -10.28
CA LEU A 207 12.12 10.20 -11.25
C LEU A 207 11.04 9.15 -11.04
N LEU A 208 10.90 8.63 -9.81
CA LEU A 208 9.87 7.64 -9.46
C LEU A 208 8.45 8.12 -9.80
N THR A 209 8.15 9.39 -9.54
CA THR A 209 6.83 9.97 -9.87
C THR A 209 6.58 10.02 -11.38
N GLU A 210 7.58 10.41 -12.17
CA GLU A 210 7.44 10.50 -13.63
C GLU A 210 7.43 9.13 -14.30
N VAL A 211 8.21 8.15 -13.81
CA VAL A 211 8.14 6.78 -14.34
C VAL A 211 6.82 6.09 -14.00
N GLU A 212 6.20 6.39 -12.85
CA GLU A 212 4.87 5.86 -12.54
C GLU A 212 3.83 6.36 -13.55
N LYS A 213 3.88 7.66 -13.90
CA LYS A 213 3.02 8.24 -14.94
C LYS A 213 3.29 7.59 -16.30
N LEU A 214 4.56 7.45 -16.67
CA LEU A 214 4.97 6.84 -17.93
C LEU A 214 4.48 5.38 -18.03
N LYS A 215 4.66 4.57 -16.97
CA LYS A 215 4.16 3.19 -16.87
C LYS A 215 2.65 3.12 -17.13
N LYS A 216 1.87 4.03 -16.54
CA LYS A 216 0.41 4.11 -16.76
C LYS A 216 0.09 4.46 -18.21
N GLN A 217 0.81 5.40 -18.82
CA GLN A 217 0.62 5.76 -20.23
C GLN A 217 0.98 4.60 -21.17
N MET A 218 2.05 3.85 -20.88
CA MET A 218 2.45 2.66 -21.64
C MET A 218 1.40 1.54 -21.60
N SER A 219 0.57 1.50 -20.56
CA SER A 219 -0.51 0.51 -20.46
C SER A 219 -1.65 0.77 -21.46
N ALA A 220 -1.79 2.02 -21.93
CA ALA A 220 -2.82 2.42 -22.89
C ALA A 220 -2.27 2.65 -24.31
N ASN A 221 -0.96 2.81 -24.48
CA ASN A 221 -0.34 3.21 -25.74
C ASN A 221 0.81 2.28 -26.12
N SER A 222 0.83 1.85 -27.38
CA SER A 222 1.90 1.02 -27.95
C SER A 222 2.99 1.83 -28.68
N THR A 223 2.81 3.15 -28.80
CA THR A 223 3.78 4.06 -29.43
C THR A 223 4.93 4.40 -28.47
N LYS A 224 6.02 4.94 -29.03
CA LYS A 224 7.12 5.47 -28.20
C LYS A 224 6.64 6.68 -27.42
N LEU A 225 6.80 6.63 -26.09
CA LEU A 225 6.43 7.72 -25.19
C LEU A 225 7.70 8.43 -24.67
N PRO A 226 7.70 9.77 -24.60
CA PRO A 226 8.83 10.52 -24.06
C PRO A 226 8.82 10.52 -22.53
N LEU A 227 10.01 10.54 -21.92
CA LEU A 227 10.21 10.88 -20.51
C LEU A 227 10.90 12.24 -20.43
N ASN A 228 10.20 13.26 -19.94
CA ASN A 228 10.72 14.61 -19.77
C ASN A 228 10.59 15.03 -18.31
N ILE A 229 11.70 15.41 -17.68
CA ILE A 229 11.72 15.89 -16.30
C ILE A 229 12.47 17.22 -16.24
N GLU A 230 11.74 18.31 -16.00
CA GLU A 230 12.32 19.64 -15.87
C GLU A 230 13.01 19.83 -14.51
N CYS A 231 14.11 20.59 -14.52
CA CYS A 231 14.91 20.92 -13.33
C CYS A 231 15.19 19.70 -12.44
N PHE A 232 15.70 18.63 -13.05
CA PHE A 232 15.74 17.30 -12.44
C PHE A 232 16.61 17.21 -11.18
N MET A 233 17.81 17.80 -11.22
CA MET A 233 18.77 17.83 -10.11
C MET A 233 18.47 18.94 -9.10
#